data_AF-A0A970HVH4-F1
#
_entry.id   AF-A0A970HVH4-F1
#
_cell.length_a   1.000
_cell.length_b   1.000
_cell.length_c   1.000
_cell.angle_alpha   90.00
_cell.angle_beta   90.00
_cell.angle_gamma   90.00
#
_symmetry.space_group_name_H-M   'P 1'
#
loop_
_entity.id
_entity.type
_entity.pdbx_description
1 polymer ?
#
loop_
_entity_poly.entity_id
_entity_poly.type
_entity_poly.pdbx_seq_one_letter_code
_entity_poly.pdbx_strand_id
1 'polypeptide(L)'
;MRGMFVGYEDYGKTLLQLTGDINEPERITIDKATDAVQWHGYEYKSGWVFVGDKKENIPLAEIYRRAIKNIIPLQGIKTDKYCFGSAAFRSWAQDILNGKFVEMTADKFDPWCDYTDYVCVLATNSSCCHEFLKRAQKLNPDMTFLEEVSSLYLRMKRMWNDNNGEDLEAIGGGFNITLEALQNKEQCSKIAAKILECADAMDEIVRVLTEGTAVL
;
A
#
# COMPACT_ATOMS: atom_id res chain seq x y z
N MET A 1 -15.44 22.99 -1.63
CA MET A 1 -14.95 21.87 -0.79
C MET A 1 -15.32 20.58 -1.54
N ARG A 2 -14.34 19.74 -1.93
CA ARG A 2 -14.61 18.55 -2.74
C ARG A 2 -14.99 17.38 -1.81
N GLY A 3 -16.28 17.07 -1.73
CA GLY A 3 -16.78 15.86 -1.05
C GLY A 3 -16.79 14.65 -1.98
N MET A 4 -16.73 13.45 -1.41
CA MET A 4 -16.85 12.18 -2.13
C MET A 4 -18.31 11.70 -2.07
N PHE A 5 -18.90 11.38 -3.22
CA PHE A 5 -20.20 10.72 -3.25
C PHE A 5 -20.04 9.22 -2.97
N VAL A 6 -20.78 8.71 -1.98
CA VAL A 6 -20.68 7.32 -1.50
C VAL A 6 -21.95 6.51 -1.73
N GLY A 7 -23.00 7.13 -2.27
CA GLY A 7 -24.24 6.44 -2.58
C GLY A 7 -25.30 7.36 -3.12
N TYR A 8 -26.49 6.79 -3.32
CA TYR A 8 -27.67 7.51 -3.76
C TYR A 8 -28.95 6.88 -3.18
N GLU A 9 -29.97 7.71 -3.05
CA GLU A 9 -31.34 7.33 -2.69
C GLU A 9 -32.27 7.71 -3.86
N ASP A 10 -33.50 7.18 -3.87
CA ASP A 10 -34.56 7.55 -4.83
C ASP A 10 -34.13 7.53 -6.30
N TYR A 11 -33.43 6.46 -6.72
CA TYR A 11 -32.93 6.28 -8.09
C TYR A 11 -32.05 7.44 -8.58
N GLY A 12 -31.27 8.05 -7.66
CA GLY A 12 -30.30 9.08 -8.01
C GLY A 12 -30.80 10.51 -7.81
N LYS A 13 -32.05 10.71 -7.35
CA LYS A 13 -32.55 12.06 -7.03
C LYS A 13 -31.82 12.69 -5.84
N THR A 14 -31.36 11.85 -4.92
CA THR A 14 -30.57 12.26 -3.76
C THR A 14 -29.24 11.52 -3.80
N LEU A 15 -28.14 12.27 -3.73
CA LEU A 15 -26.80 11.74 -3.59
C LEU A 15 -26.37 11.81 -2.12
N LEU A 16 -25.59 10.83 -1.70
CA LEU A 16 -25.00 10.72 -0.37
C LEU A 16 -23.54 11.19 -0.46
N GLN A 17 -23.21 12.32 0.15
CA GLN A 17 -21.89 12.94 0.08
C GLN A 17 -21.19 12.92 1.43
N LEU A 18 -19.93 12.50 1.46
CA LEU A 18 -19.02 12.69 2.60
C LEU A 18 -18.09 13.86 2.32
N THR A 19 -17.98 14.78 3.26
CA THR A 19 -17.03 15.91 3.23
C THR A 19 -16.17 15.86 4.50
N GLY A 20 -14.85 15.96 4.36
CA GLY A 20 -13.94 15.99 5.52
C GLY A 20 -14.08 14.77 6.44
N ASP A 21 -14.18 15.02 7.75
CA ASP A 21 -14.14 14.01 8.82
C ASP A 21 -15.53 13.52 9.28
N ILE A 22 -16.58 13.75 8.47
CA ILE A 22 -17.95 13.35 8.83
C ILE A 22 -18.13 11.85 8.58
N ASN A 23 -18.69 11.12 9.54
CA ASN A 23 -18.89 9.66 9.46
C ASN A 23 -20.24 9.24 8.85
N GLU A 24 -21.17 10.19 8.70
CA GLU A 24 -22.46 9.96 8.05
C GLU A 24 -22.58 10.84 6.81
N PRO A 25 -23.05 10.29 5.68
CA PRO A 25 -23.16 11.07 4.46
C PRO A 25 -24.31 12.08 4.54
N GLU A 26 -24.03 13.30 4.11
CA GLU A 26 -25.03 14.32 3.87
C GLU A 26 -25.85 13.97 2.64
N ARG A 27 -27.13 14.32 2.68
CA ARG A 27 -28.05 14.17 1.54
C ARG A 27 -28.05 15.45 0.74
N ILE A 28 -27.71 15.35 -0.55
CA ILE A 28 -27.71 16.45 -1.49
C ILE A 28 -28.55 16.08 -2.71
N THR A 29 -29.40 16.98 -3.17
CA THR A 29 -30.20 16.76 -4.37
C THR A 29 -29.29 16.71 -5.60
N ILE A 30 -29.67 15.93 -6.61
CA ILE A 30 -28.90 15.85 -7.86
C ILE A 30 -28.79 17.21 -8.54
N ASP A 31 -29.81 18.06 -8.47
CA ASP A 31 -29.76 19.41 -9.02
C ASP A 31 -28.63 20.22 -8.37
N LYS A 32 -28.56 20.21 -7.04
CA LYS A 32 -27.50 20.91 -6.29
C LYS A 32 -26.11 20.31 -6.52
N ALA A 33 -26.03 18.98 -6.73
CA ALA A 33 -24.77 18.30 -7.01
C ALA A 33 -24.25 18.52 -8.44
N THR A 34 -25.15 18.84 -9.37
CA THR A 34 -24.86 19.07 -10.80
C THR A 34 -25.02 20.53 -11.21
N ASP A 35 -25.18 21.42 -10.22
CA ASP A 35 -25.30 22.86 -10.41
C ASP A 35 -24.15 23.35 -11.28
N ALA A 36 -24.52 24.21 -12.22
CA ALA A 36 -23.61 24.72 -13.22
C ALA A 36 -22.45 25.47 -12.58
N VAL A 37 -21.23 25.08 -12.93
CA VAL A 37 -20.02 25.75 -12.50
C VAL A 37 -19.47 26.56 -13.68
N GLN A 38 -19.23 27.84 -13.44
CA GLN A 38 -18.53 28.71 -14.39
C GLN A 38 -17.05 28.33 -14.40
N TRP A 39 -16.55 27.85 -15.53
CA TRP A 39 -15.12 27.57 -15.71
C TRP A 39 -14.68 28.06 -17.09
N HIS A 40 -13.64 28.90 -17.16
CA HIS A 40 -13.16 29.52 -18.40
C HIS A 40 -14.23 30.17 -19.31
N GLY A 41 -15.28 30.78 -18.72
CA GLY A 41 -16.33 31.48 -19.47
C GLY A 41 -17.38 30.58 -20.10
N TYR A 42 -17.36 29.28 -19.80
CA TYR A 42 -18.39 28.31 -20.20
C TYR A 42 -19.11 27.75 -18.98
N GLU A 43 -20.39 27.45 -19.16
CA GLU A 43 -21.24 26.81 -18.16
C GLU A 43 -21.08 25.29 -18.26
N TYR A 44 -20.51 24.65 -17.23
CA TYR A 44 -20.36 23.19 -17.17
C TYR A 44 -21.30 22.60 -16.12
N LYS A 45 -22.12 21.63 -16.53
CA LYS A 45 -22.82 20.73 -15.61
C LYS A 45 -22.09 19.40 -15.58
N SER A 46 -21.52 19.03 -14.43
CA SER A 46 -20.98 17.69 -14.20
C SER A 46 -22.07 16.81 -13.60
N GLY A 47 -22.21 15.59 -14.10
CA GLY A 47 -23.13 14.60 -13.55
C GLY A 47 -22.55 13.20 -13.58
N TRP A 48 -23.15 12.29 -12.82
CA TRP A 48 -22.76 10.88 -12.77
C TRP A 48 -23.89 10.04 -13.32
N VAL A 49 -23.56 9.12 -14.23
CA VAL A 49 -24.48 8.08 -14.69
C VAL A 49 -23.97 6.75 -14.16
N PHE A 50 -24.74 6.17 -13.24
CA PHE A 50 -24.51 4.80 -12.80
C PHE A 50 -25.28 3.87 -13.74
N VAL A 51 -24.56 3.22 -14.65
CA VAL A 51 -25.14 2.31 -15.65
C VAL A 51 -25.20 0.89 -15.08
N GLY A 52 -26.37 0.26 -15.20
CA GLY A 52 -26.61 -1.12 -14.78
C GLY A 52 -27.35 -1.21 -13.43
N ASP A 53 -27.57 -2.45 -12.99
CA ASP A 53 -28.27 -2.72 -11.74
C ASP A 53 -27.43 -2.29 -10.53
N LYS A 54 -28.13 -1.91 -9.45
CA LYS A 54 -27.50 -1.63 -8.17
C LYS A 54 -26.68 -2.86 -7.74
N LYS A 55 -25.39 -2.66 -7.46
CA LYS A 55 -24.54 -3.72 -6.92
C LYS A 55 -25.09 -4.21 -5.58
N GLU A 56 -24.83 -5.49 -5.29
CA GLU A 56 -25.21 -6.12 -4.04
C GLU A 56 -24.71 -5.32 -2.83
N ASN A 57 -25.57 -5.19 -1.81
CA ASN A 57 -25.18 -4.59 -0.54
C ASN A 57 -24.42 -5.61 0.31
N ILE A 58 -23.09 -5.55 0.26
CA ILE A 58 -22.21 -6.46 0.99
C ILE A 58 -21.90 -5.86 2.37
N PRO A 59 -22.09 -6.61 3.48
CA PRO A 59 -21.73 -6.14 4.81
C PRO A 59 -20.26 -5.72 4.90
N LEU A 60 -19.97 -4.64 5.62
CA LEU A 60 -18.59 -4.13 5.73
C LEU A 60 -17.60 -5.19 6.24
N ALA A 61 -18.03 -6.04 7.18
CA ALA A 61 -17.22 -7.15 7.68
C ALA A 61 -16.78 -8.10 6.56
N GLU A 62 -17.69 -8.43 5.63
CA GLU A 62 -17.40 -9.29 4.48
C GLU A 62 -16.48 -8.60 3.47
N ILE A 63 -16.59 -7.28 3.28
CA ILE A 63 -15.65 -6.51 2.45
C ILE A 63 -14.23 -6.60 3.02
N TYR A 64 -14.06 -6.40 4.33
CA TYR A 64 -12.76 -6.54 5.00
C TYR A 64 -12.22 -7.97 4.91
N ARG A 65 -13.08 -8.98 5.10
CA ARG A 65 -12.72 -10.40 4.96
C ARG A 65 -12.17 -10.71 3.58
N ARG A 66 -12.87 -10.27 2.53
CA ARG A 66 -12.42 -10.41 1.14
C ARG A 66 -11.11 -9.68 0.89
N ALA A 67 -10.97 -8.46 1.42
CA ALA A 67 -9.73 -7.69 1.27
C ALA A 67 -8.54 -8.42 1.88
N ILE A 68 -8.67 -8.98 3.09
CA ILE A 68 -7.62 -9.80 3.73
C ILE A 68 -7.29 -11.03 2.88
N LYS A 69 -8.29 -11.80 2.43
CA LYS A 69 -8.09 -12.98 1.58
C LYS A 69 -7.38 -12.62 0.26
N ASN A 70 -7.67 -11.44 -0.30
CA ASN A 70 -7.05 -10.97 -1.55
C ASN A 70 -5.60 -10.50 -1.40
N ILE A 71 -5.09 -10.23 -0.18
CA ILE A 71 -3.67 -9.90 0.00
C ILE A 71 -2.79 -11.05 -0.50
N ILE A 72 -3.16 -12.30 -0.22
CA ILE A 72 -2.37 -13.49 -0.55
C ILE A 72 -2.04 -13.59 -2.05
N PRO A 73 -3.04 -13.63 -2.97
CA PRO A 73 -2.75 -13.71 -4.39
C PRO A 73 -2.06 -12.44 -4.92
N LEU A 74 -2.31 -11.27 -4.33
CA LEU A 74 -1.63 -10.03 -4.72
C LEU A 74 -0.14 -10.07 -4.39
N GLN A 75 0.24 -10.56 -3.21
CA GLN A 75 1.65 -10.73 -2.82
C GLN A 75 2.37 -11.79 -3.67
N GLY A 76 1.63 -12.73 -4.24
CA GLY A 76 2.17 -13.77 -5.13
C GLY A 76 2.35 -13.36 -6.60
N ILE A 77 2.00 -12.13 -7.00
CA ILE A 77 2.11 -11.71 -8.39
C ILE A 77 3.58 -11.66 -8.80
N LYS A 78 3.92 -12.44 -9.83
CA LYS A 78 5.22 -12.42 -10.50
C LYS A 78 5.02 -12.61 -11.99
N THR A 79 5.46 -11.63 -12.76
CA THR A 79 5.41 -11.61 -14.23
C THR A 79 6.80 -11.27 -14.78
N ASP A 80 6.97 -11.33 -16.09
CA ASP A 80 8.22 -10.92 -16.75
C ASP A 80 8.49 -9.41 -16.64
N LYS A 81 7.50 -8.60 -16.22
CA LYS A 81 7.59 -7.14 -16.16
C LYS A 81 7.65 -6.60 -14.73
N TYR A 82 6.96 -7.24 -13.81
CA TYR A 82 6.86 -6.79 -12.42
C TYR A 82 6.55 -7.96 -11.49
N CYS A 83 6.93 -7.81 -10.23
CA CYS A 83 6.59 -8.72 -9.15
C CYS A 83 6.26 -7.95 -7.88
N PHE A 84 5.47 -8.57 -6.99
CA PHE A 84 5.08 -8.03 -5.70
C PHE A 84 5.56 -8.94 -4.56
N GLY A 85 5.30 -8.53 -3.32
CA GLY A 85 5.66 -9.29 -2.13
C GLY A 85 7.16 -9.58 -2.02
N SER A 86 7.48 -10.75 -1.48
CA SER A 86 8.85 -11.15 -1.22
C SER A 86 9.71 -11.24 -2.49
N ALA A 87 9.09 -11.52 -3.64
CA ALA A 87 9.78 -11.53 -4.93
C ALA A 87 10.32 -10.16 -5.34
N ALA A 88 9.62 -9.07 -4.98
CA ALA A 88 10.08 -7.71 -5.23
C ALA A 88 11.35 -7.41 -4.44
N PHE A 89 11.32 -7.64 -3.12
CA PHE A 89 12.49 -7.46 -2.24
C PHE A 89 13.70 -8.27 -2.72
N ARG A 90 13.50 -9.53 -3.11
CA ARG A 90 14.57 -10.38 -3.67
C ARG A 90 15.14 -9.83 -4.97
N SER A 91 14.28 -9.32 -5.85
CA SER A 91 14.72 -8.72 -7.12
C SER A 91 15.56 -7.46 -6.86
N TRP A 92 15.12 -6.59 -5.95
CA TRP A 92 15.88 -5.39 -5.57
C TRP A 92 17.24 -5.71 -4.96
N ALA A 93 17.29 -6.68 -4.03
CA ALA A 93 18.54 -7.14 -3.45
C ALA A 93 19.48 -7.71 -4.52
N GLN A 94 18.95 -8.49 -5.46
CA GLN A 94 19.74 -9.06 -6.55
C GLN A 94 20.28 -7.99 -7.50
N ASP A 95 19.48 -6.97 -7.84
CA ASP A 95 19.91 -5.84 -8.66
C ASP A 95 21.10 -5.11 -8.03
N ILE A 96 21.02 -4.85 -6.72
CA ILE A 96 22.10 -4.23 -5.95
C ILE A 96 23.36 -5.10 -5.99
N LEU A 97 23.22 -6.41 -5.72
CA LEU A 97 24.35 -7.36 -5.68
C LEU A 97 24.99 -7.60 -7.06
N ASN A 98 24.19 -7.54 -8.13
CA ASN A 98 24.66 -7.68 -9.51
C ASN A 98 25.31 -6.41 -10.05
N GLY A 99 25.40 -5.35 -9.24
CA GLY A 99 26.11 -4.14 -9.60
C GLY A 99 25.32 -3.17 -10.48
N LYS A 100 23.98 -3.13 -10.35
CA LYS A 100 23.09 -2.16 -11.05
C LYS A 100 23.66 -0.73 -11.08
N PHE A 101 24.34 -0.32 -10.01
CA PHE A 101 24.83 1.06 -9.83
C PHE A 101 26.32 1.24 -10.18
N VAL A 102 27.08 0.17 -10.44
CA VAL A 102 28.56 0.22 -10.57
C VAL A 102 29.02 1.14 -11.70
N GLU A 103 28.36 1.09 -12.85
CA GLU A 103 28.69 1.92 -14.02
C GLU A 103 27.81 3.17 -14.14
N MET A 104 26.93 3.40 -13.17
CA MET A 104 26.02 4.53 -13.18
C MET A 104 26.77 5.82 -12.84
N THR A 105 26.48 6.87 -13.58
CA THR A 105 27.06 8.21 -13.39
C THR A 105 26.07 9.12 -12.67
N ALA A 106 26.57 10.16 -11.99
CA ALA A 106 25.73 11.06 -11.20
C ALA A 106 24.64 11.77 -12.03
N ASP A 107 24.87 12.02 -13.32
CA ASP A 107 23.90 12.64 -14.24
C ASP A 107 22.77 11.68 -14.66
N LYS A 108 22.95 10.37 -14.48
CA LYS A 108 21.97 9.33 -14.82
C LYS A 108 21.24 8.76 -13.61
N PHE A 109 21.80 8.96 -12.42
CA PHE A 109 21.23 8.45 -11.18
C PHE A 109 20.06 9.33 -10.75
N ASP A 110 18.86 8.75 -10.72
CA ASP A 110 17.71 9.32 -10.03
C ASP A 110 17.48 8.51 -8.75
N PRO A 111 17.85 9.04 -7.57
CA PRO A 111 17.70 8.32 -6.32
C PRO A 111 16.26 7.83 -6.10
N TRP A 112 15.24 8.60 -6.49
CA TRP A 112 13.84 8.22 -6.31
C TRP A 112 13.47 7.03 -7.17
N CYS A 113 13.72 7.11 -8.47
CA CYS A 113 13.36 6.03 -9.40
C CYS A 113 14.24 4.79 -9.25
N ASP A 114 15.51 4.95 -8.89
CA ASP A 114 16.47 3.85 -8.93
C ASP A 114 16.59 3.05 -7.63
N TYR A 115 16.33 3.66 -6.46
CA TYR A 115 16.49 3.00 -5.15
C TYR A 115 15.49 3.44 -4.08
N THR A 116 15.27 4.74 -3.89
CA THR A 116 14.50 5.27 -2.75
C THR A 116 13.03 4.82 -2.78
N ASP A 117 12.49 4.46 -3.95
CA ASP A 117 11.20 3.78 -4.04
C ASP A 117 11.16 2.44 -3.27
N TYR A 118 12.25 1.66 -3.28
CA TYR A 118 12.34 0.39 -2.52
C TYR A 118 12.14 0.63 -1.03
N VAL A 119 12.81 1.67 -0.53
CA VAL A 119 12.71 2.15 0.86
C VAL A 119 11.30 2.65 1.16
N CYS A 120 10.71 3.44 0.26
CA CYS A 120 9.36 3.97 0.41
C CYS A 120 8.32 2.85 0.52
N VAL A 121 8.40 1.84 -0.35
CA VAL A 121 7.51 0.68 -0.33
C VAL A 121 7.67 -0.11 0.97
N LEU A 122 8.90 -0.36 1.41
CA LEU A 122 9.18 -1.03 2.69
C LEU A 122 8.57 -0.24 3.87
N ALA A 123 8.85 1.05 3.97
CA ALA A 123 8.38 1.90 5.06
C ALA A 123 6.84 1.98 5.09
N THR A 124 6.21 2.12 3.92
CA THR A 124 4.74 2.18 3.79
C THR A 124 4.10 0.86 4.19
N ASN A 125 4.60 -0.26 3.66
CA ASN A 125 4.09 -1.60 3.97
C ASN A 125 4.18 -1.90 5.47
N SER A 126 5.31 -1.54 6.09
CA SER A 126 5.58 -1.86 7.50
C SER A 126 4.91 -0.93 8.52
N SER A 127 4.56 0.31 8.13
CA SER A 127 4.04 1.31 9.07
C SER A 127 2.55 1.62 8.91
N CYS A 128 1.97 1.49 7.71
CA CYS A 128 0.64 2.00 7.42
C CYS A 128 -0.49 0.96 7.48
N CYS A 129 -0.17 -0.32 7.70
CA CYS A 129 -1.16 -1.40 7.66
C CYS A 129 -1.95 -1.59 8.96
N HIS A 130 -1.44 -1.14 10.11
CA HIS A 130 -1.93 -1.56 11.43
C HIS A 130 -3.40 -1.17 11.71
N GLU A 131 -3.81 0.05 11.34
CA GLU A 131 -5.19 0.48 11.53
C GLU A 131 -6.18 -0.30 10.65
N PHE A 132 -5.75 -0.67 9.43
CA PHE A 132 -6.54 -1.54 8.57
C PHE A 132 -6.71 -2.93 9.19
N LEU A 133 -5.63 -3.55 9.66
CA LEU A 133 -5.65 -4.89 10.29
C LEU A 133 -6.50 -4.89 11.57
N LYS A 134 -6.34 -3.88 12.43
CA LYS A 134 -7.12 -3.72 13.66
C LYS A 134 -8.61 -3.56 13.36
N ARG A 135 -8.96 -2.78 12.34
CA ARG A 135 -10.36 -2.62 11.92
C ARG A 135 -10.93 -3.89 11.30
N ALA A 136 -10.13 -4.63 10.52
CA ALA A 136 -10.51 -5.92 9.96
C ALA A 136 -10.86 -6.92 11.06
N GLN A 137 -10.02 -7.04 12.09
CA GLN A 137 -10.23 -7.93 13.23
C GLN A 137 -11.42 -7.49 14.10
N LYS A 138 -11.59 -6.18 14.35
CA LYS A 138 -12.75 -5.66 15.09
C LYS A 138 -14.09 -6.04 14.42
N LEU A 139 -14.12 -6.05 13.08
CA LEU A 139 -15.29 -6.43 12.30
C LEU A 139 -15.42 -7.95 12.12
N ASN A 140 -14.31 -8.68 12.20
CA ASN A 140 -14.22 -10.14 12.05
C ASN A 140 -13.41 -10.74 13.22
N PRO A 141 -14.02 -10.89 14.41
CA PRO A 141 -13.30 -11.30 15.63
C PRO A 141 -12.63 -12.68 15.54
N ASP A 142 -13.06 -13.52 14.60
CA ASP A 142 -12.48 -14.82 14.27
C ASP A 142 -11.12 -14.74 13.54
N MET A 143 -10.74 -13.58 13.00
CA MET A 143 -9.44 -13.36 12.34
C MET A 143 -8.32 -13.02 13.32
N THR A 144 -8.16 -13.82 14.38
CA THR A 144 -7.17 -13.58 15.44
C THR A 144 -5.72 -13.60 14.92
N PHE A 145 -5.45 -14.32 13.83
CA PHE A 145 -4.13 -14.35 13.16
C PHE A 145 -3.65 -12.97 12.68
N LEU A 146 -4.54 -11.97 12.55
CA LEU A 146 -4.15 -10.61 12.15
C LEU A 146 -3.25 -9.92 13.18
N GLU A 147 -3.28 -10.35 14.44
CA GLU A 147 -2.35 -9.87 15.47
C GLU A 147 -0.90 -10.25 15.15
N GLU A 148 -0.69 -11.48 14.71
CA GLU A 148 0.62 -11.98 14.28
C GLU A 148 1.09 -11.29 13.00
N VAL A 149 0.20 -11.13 12.01
CA VAL A 149 0.48 -10.35 10.79
C VAL A 149 0.93 -8.93 11.14
N SER A 150 0.23 -8.27 12.08
CA SER A 150 0.59 -6.93 12.54
C SER A 150 1.97 -6.91 13.21
N SER A 151 2.30 -7.91 14.03
CA SER A 151 3.62 -8.05 14.66
C SER A 151 4.76 -8.22 13.65
N LEU A 152 4.52 -8.98 12.59
CA LEU A 152 5.47 -9.18 11.49
C LEU A 152 5.73 -7.88 10.72
N TYR A 153 4.70 -7.09 10.43
CA TYR A 153 4.89 -5.76 9.84
C TYR A 153 5.66 -4.81 10.77
N LEU A 154 5.42 -4.85 12.09
CA LEU A 154 6.23 -4.10 13.06
C LEU A 154 7.70 -4.56 13.07
N ARG A 155 7.97 -5.85 12.86
CA ARG A 155 9.34 -6.36 12.70
C ARG A 155 10.00 -5.77 11.45
N MET A 156 9.30 -5.70 10.33
CA MET A 156 9.81 -5.02 9.13
C MET A 156 10.07 -3.54 9.38
N LYS A 157 9.22 -2.86 10.17
CA LYS A 157 9.45 -1.45 10.55
C LYS A 157 10.75 -1.29 11.34
N ARG A 158 11.07 -2.22 12.24
CA ARG A 158 12.35 -2.21 12.94
C ARG A 158 13.52 -2.40 11.99
N MET A 159 13.43 -3.33 11.04
CA MET A 159 14.45 -3.51 9.99
C MET A 159 14.66 -2.25 9.15
N TRP A 160 13.63 -1.41 9.02
CA TRP A 160 13.69 -0.15 8.31
C TRP A 160 14.43 0.95 9.07
N ASN A 161 13.97 1.31 10.27
CA ASN A 161 14.48 2.49 10.98
C ASN A 161 14.37 2.46 12.52
N ASP A 162 14.28 1.28 13.12
CA ASP A 162 14.11 1.15 14.58
C ASP A 162 14.76 -0.15 15.09
N ASN A 163 16.03 -0.38 14.77
CA ASN A 163 16.79 -1.55 15.20
C ASN A 163 18.20 -1.21 15.70
N ASN A 164 18.30 -0.25 16.62
CA ASN A 164 19.51 0.05 17.40
C ASN A 164 20.81 0.22 16.58
N GLY A 165 20.72 0.77 15.37
CA GLY A 165 21.89 1.00 14.52
C GLY A 165 22.19 -0.10 13.50
N GLU A 166 21.38 -1.16 13.46
CA GLU A 166 21.47 -2.26 12.49
C GLU A 166 20.35 -2.23 11.45
N ASP A 167 19.44 -1.27 11.54
CA ASP A 167 18.38 -1.03 10.56
C ASP A 167 18.91 -0.42 9.26
N LEU A 168 18.08 -0.46 8.22
CA LEU A 168 18.43 -0.04 6.88
C LEU A 168 18.86 1.44 6.83
N GLU A 169 18.21 2.31 7.61
CA GLU A 169 18.58 3.72 7.72
C GLU A 169 19.97 3.89 8.35
N ALA A 170 20.24 3.21 9.47
CA ALA A 170 21.50 3.29 10.18
C ALA A 170 22.72 2.75 9.41
N ILE A 171 22.53 1.70 8.60
CA ILE A 171 23.60 1.14 7.75
C ILE A 171 23.82 1.96 6.47
N GLY A 172 23.12 3.10 6.31
CA GLY A 172 23.27 4.00 5.17
C GLY A 172 22.43 3.60 3.95
N GLY A 173 21.56 2.61 4.06
CA GLY A 173 20.61 2.16 3.02
C GLY A 173 19.27 2.90 3.01
N GLY A 174 19.13 3.97 3.79
CA GLY A 174 17.87 4.71 3.97
C GLY A 174 17.53 5.69 2.84
N PHE A 175 16.60 6.62 3.12
CA PHE A 175 16.15 7.64 2.16
C PHE A 175 17.28 8.57 1.67
N ASN A 176 18.34 8.73 2.47
CA ASN A 176 19.49 9.61 2.18
C ASN A 176 20.67 8.86 1.56
N ILE A 177 20.42 7.71 0.91
CA ILE A 177 21.45 6.94 0.21
C ILE A 177 22.17 7.79 -0.85
N THR A 178 23.46 7.55 -1.04
CA THR A 178 24.25 8.17 -2.12
C THR A 178 24.63 7.14 -3.18
N LEU A 179 24.88 7.60 -4.42
CA LEU A 179 25.40 6.75 -5.48
C LEU A 179 26.72 6.08 -5.06
N GLU A 180 27.59 6.80 -4.36
CA GLU A 180 28.88 6.31 -3.87
C GLU A 180 28.70 5.12 -2.91
N ALA A 181 27.69 5.18 -2.04
CA ALA A 181 27.36 4.06 -1.16
C ALA A 181 26.82 2.86 -1.96
N LEU A 182 26.01 3.10 -2.99
CA LEU A 182 25.49 2.06 -3.90
C LEU A 182 26.53 1.51 -4.90
N GLN A 183 27.71 2.13 -4.99
CA GLN A 183 28.85 1.62 -5.75
C GLN A 183 29.86 0.89 -4.86
N ASN A 184 29.75 1.04 -3.54
CA ASN A 184 30.60 0.33 -2.60
C ASN A 184 30.09 -1.10 -2.36
N LYS A 185 30.86 -2.08 -2.84
CA LYS A 185 30.50 -3.51 -2.75
C LYS A 185 30.16 -4.00 -1.34
N GLU A 186 30.89 -3.53 -0.32
CA GLU A 186 30.63 -3.94 1.07
C GLU A 186 29.29 -3.37 1.56
N GLN A 187 29.01 -2.10 1.26
CA GLN A 187 27.75 -1.46 1.61
C GLN A 187 26.57 -2.08 0.87
N CYS A 188 26.70 -2.31 -0.44
CA CYS A 188 25.72 -3.04 -1.23
C CYS A 188 25.37 -4.40 -0.61
N SER A 189 26.37 -5.13 -0.12
CA SER A 189 26.16 -6.44 0.50
C SER A 189 25.35 -6.32 1.81
N LYS A 190 25.63 -5.32 2.64
CA LYS A 190 24.89 -5.07 3.89
C LYS A 190 23.45 -4.65 3.62
N ILE A 191 23.26 -3.72 2.69
CA ILE A 191 21.94 -3.22 2.26
C ILE A 191 21.11 -4.37 1.69
N ALA A 192 21.66 -5.13 0.73
CA ALA A 192 20.97 -6.26 0.12
C ALA A 192 20.59 -7.34 1.14
N ALA A 193 21.47 -7.64 2.10
CA ALA A 193 21.16 -8.59 3.17
C ALA A 193 19.95 -8.12 4.01
N LYS A 194 19.88 -6.83 4.37
CA LYS A 194 18.75 -6.28 5.12
C LYS A 194 17.45 -6.30 4.32
N ILE A 195 17.51 -6.04 3.01
CA ILE A 195 16.36 -6.16 2.10
C ILE A 195 15.89 -7.62 2.00
N LEU A 196 16.80 -8.60 2.00
CA LEU A 196 16.45 -10.02 2.01
C LEU A 196 15.76 -10.43 3.32
N GLU A 197 16.15 -9.91 4.48
CA GLU A 197 15.42 -10.13 5.73
C GLU A 197 13.96 -9.64 5.64
N CYS A 198 13.72 -8.54 4.92
CA CYS A 198 12.37 -8.04 4.66
C CYS A 198 11.57 -8.99 3.73
N ALA A 199 12.24 -9.65 2.77
CA ALA A 199 11.63 -10.65 1.93
C ALA A 199 11.15 -11.87 2.75
N ASP A 200 11.97 -12.32 3.70
CA ASP A 200 11.64 -13.45 4.57
C ASP A 200 10.48 -13.11 5.51
N ALA A 201 10.45 -11.89 6.05
CA ALA A 201 9.31 -11.40 6.83
C ALA A 201 8.02 -11.35 6.00
N MET A 202 8.11 -10.99 4.71
CA MET A 202 6.96 -10.97 3.81
C MET A 202 6.44 -12.38 3.48
N ASP A 203 7.33 -13.36 3.30
CA ASP A 203 6.92 -14.76 3.13
C ASP A 203 6.18 -15.27 4.36
N GLU A 204 6.66 -14.92 5.56
CA GLU A 204 6.02 -15.29 6.81
C GLU A 204 4.63 -14.65 6.96
N ILE A 205 4.47 -13.39 6.56
CA ILE A 205 3.16 -12.73 6.51
C ILE A 205 2.21 -13.50 5.60
N VAL A 206 2.65 -13.87 4.40
CA VAL A 206 1.83 -14.65 3.45
C VAL A 206 1.48 -16.02 4.03
N ARG A 207 2.41 -16.68 4.72
CA ARG A 207 2.16 -17.96 5.41
C ARG A 207 1.04 -17.83 6.45
N VAL A 208 1.17 -16.87 7.37
CA VAL A 208 0.18 -16.62 8.44
C VAL A 208 -1.19 -16.27 7.85
N LEU A 209 -1.23 -15.41 6.82
CA LEU A 209 -2.48 -15.09 6.11
C LEU A 209 -3.10 -16.33 5.48
N THR A 210 -2.30 -17.18 4.84
CA THR A 210 -2.79 -18.39 4.15
C THR A 210 -3.36 -19.40 5.14
N GLU A 211 -2.62 -19.72 6.20
CA GLU A 211 -3.08 -20.64 7.25
C GLU A 211 -4.30 -20.09 7.98
N GLY A 212 -4.24 -18.81 8.36
CA GLY A 212 -5.31 -18.13 9.08
C GLY A 212 -6.60 -18.03 8.26
N THR A 213 -6.51 -17.83 6.94
CA THR A 213 -7.70 -17.75 6.08
C THR A 213 -8.25 -19.11 5.63
N ALA A 214 -7.46 -20.18 5.72
CA ALA A 214 -7.91 -21.54 5.41
C ALA A 214 -8.91 -22.09 6.45
N VAL A 215 -8.89 -21.53 7.67
CA VAL A 215 -9.80 -21.89 8.76
C VAL A 215 -11.03 -20.98 8.88
N LEU A 216 -11.22 -20.05 7.91
CA LEU A 216 -12.32 -19.07 7.82
C LEU A 216 -13.37 -19.44 6.76
#